data_AF-A0A7C6R2V2-F1
#
_entry.id   AF-A0A7C6R2V2-F1
#
_cell.length_a   1.000
_cell.length_b   1.000
_cell.length_c   1.000
_cell.angle_alpha   90.00
_cell.angle_beta   90.00
_cell.angle_gamma   90.00
#
_symmetry.space_group_name_H-M   'P 1'
#
loop_
_entity.id
_entity.type
_entity.pdbx_description
1 polymer ?
#
loop_
_entity_poly.entity_id
_entity_poly.type
_entity_poly.pdbx_seq_one_letter_code
_entity_poly.pdbx_strand_id
1 'polypeptide(L)'
;MRDDFSGDHRIALVMLGGKIPAIGPRVKVRREAVVIARRYMEKIDRMIAGCRSSSYHILLLRQHNGLYTLRLCGDGMCMEILQDVDELLLWRFRKVLHRGLFILTAFCQGERGLECLAVTEGLGAVIYTPRQSSVS
;
A
#
# COMPACT_ATOMS: atom_id res chain seq x y z
N MET A 1 9.30 19.58 -8.20
CA MET A 1 7.99 19.93 -7.62
C MET A 1 7.91 19.25 -6.28
N ARG A 2 7.93 20.01 -5.18
CA ARG A 2 7.89 19.48 -3.80
C ARG A 2 6.42 19.38 -3.41
N ASP A 3 5.94 18.17 -3.17
CA ASP A 3 4.65 17.95 -2.56
C ASP A 3 4.81 18.07 -1.04
N ASP A 4 4.71 19.30 -0.53
CA ASP A 4 4.51 19.59 0.89
C ASP A 4 3.03 19.37 1.24
N PHE A 5 2.67 18.14 1.61
CA PHE A 5 1.41 17.86 2.31
C PHE A 5 1.67 17.77 3.82
N SER A 6 1.57 18.93 4.46
CA SER A 6 1.49 19.10 5.93
C SER A 6 0.10 18.71 6.45
N GLY A 7 -0.27 17.44 6.27
CA GLY A 7 -1.30 16.79 7.06
C GLY A 7 -0.65 15.64 7.81
N ASP A 8 -1.03 15.39 9.07
CA ASP A 8 -0.59 14.25 9.88
C ASP A 8 -1.18 12.92 9.36
N HIS A 9 -1.13 12.74 8.03
CA HIS A 9 -1.59 11.54 7.37
C HIS A 9 -0.64 10.41 7.73
N ARG A 10 -1.16 9.46 8.51
CA ARG A 10 -0.47 8.23 8.90
C ARG A 10 -0.07 7.36 7.71
N ILE A 11 -0.69 7.59 6.54
CA ILE A 11 -0.44 6.88 5.29
C ILE A 11 0.02 7.88 4.23
N ALA A 12 1.04 7.51 3.47
CA ALA A 12 1.54 8.25 2.32
C ALA A 12 1.22 7.52 1.02
N LEU A 13 1.03 8.32 -0.04
CA LEU A 13 0.89 7.87 -1.43
C LEU A 13 1.83 8.70 -2.30
N VAL A 14 2.78 8.06 -2.98
CA VAL A 14 3.79 8.71 -3.82
C VAL A 14 3.84 8.05 -5.20
N MET A 15 4.01 8.82 -6.27
CA MET A 15 4.18 8.31 -7.62
C MET A 15 5.66 8.05 -7.95
N LEU A 16 6.10 6.80 -7.90
CA LEU A 16 7.46 6.42 -8.28
C LEU A 16 7.66 6.53 -9.79
N GLY A 17 8.71 7.24 -10.20
CA GLY A 17 8.98 7.53 -11.61
C GLY A 17 7.83 8.24 -12.34
N GLY A 18 6.93 8.90 -11.59
CA GLY A 18 5.71 9.53 -12.11
C GLY A 18 4.64 8.56 -12.62
N LYS A 19 4.79 7.23 -12.41
CA LYS A 19 3.92 6.23 -13.06
C LYS A 19 3.38 5.15 -12.13
N ILE A 20 4.17 4.72 -11.14
CA ILE A 20 3.80 3.60 -10.28
C ILE A 20 3.43 4.14 -8.89
N PRO A 21 2.16 4.02 -8.47
CA PRO A 21 1.79 4.44 -7.13
C PRO A 21 2.43 3.54 -6.08
N ALA A 22 3.09 4.14 -5.09
CA ALA A 22 3.56 3.50 -3.88
C ALA A 22 2.75 4.02 -2.70
N ILE A 23 2.18 3.13 -1.90
CA ILE A 23 1.32 3.45 -0.76
C ILE A 23 1.75 2.67 0.47
N GLY A 24 1.59 3.28 1.64
CA GLY A 24 2.16 2.73 2.86
C GLY A 24 2.08 3.66 4.06
N PRO A 25 2.29 3.15 5.28
CA PRO A 25 2.35 3.99 6.47
C PRO A 25 3.58 4.89 6.43
N ARG A 26 3.40 6.12 6.95
CA ARG A 26 4.44 7.08 7.24
C ARG A 26 4.79 6.98 8.72
N VAL A 27 6.04 6.64 9.02
CA VAL A 27 6.55 6.57 10.39
C VAL A 27 7.76 7.49 10.56
N LYS A 28 8.01 7.92 11.80
CA LYS A 28 9.12 8.86 12.07
C LYS A 28 10.48 8.15 12.08
N VAL A 29 10.50 6.88 12.49
CA VAL A 29 11.73 6.13 12.73
C VAL A 29 12.00 5.15 11.60
N ARG A 30 13.16 5.26 10.95
CA ARG A 30 13.57 4.38 9.83
C ARG A 30 13.51 2.89 10.19
N ARG A 31 14.01 2.52 11.37
CA ARG A 31 13.98 1.14 11.86
C ARG A 31 12.56 0.57 11.92
N GLU A 32 11.59 1.39 12.32
CA GLU A 32 10.18 1.01 12.36
C GLU A 32 9.63 0.79 10.94
N ALA A 33 9.95 1.69 10.00
CA ALA A 33 9.55 1.55 8.59
C ALA A 33 10.09 0.24 7.99
N VAL A 34 11.35 -0.09 8.27
CA VAL A 34 11.98 -1.34 7.82
C VAL A 34 11.24 -2.56 8.37
N VAL A 35 10.92 -2.56 9.67
CA VAL A 35 10.17 -3.65 10.31
C VAL A 35 8.78 -3.80 9.68
N ILE A 36 8.08 -2.69 9.42
CA ILE A 36 6.76 -2.72 8.79
C ILE A 36 6.85 -3.28 7.36
N ALA A 37 7.78 -2.79 6.55
CA ALA A 37 7.94 -3.23 5.16
C ALA A 37 8.28 -4.73 5.08
N ARG A 38 9.18 -5.22 5.95
CA ARG A 38 9.50 -6.65 6.06
C ARG A 38 8.28 -7.47 6.48
N ARG A 39 7.50 -7.00 7.45
CA ARG A 39 6.25 -7.66 7.85
C ARG A 39 5.24 -7.76 6.72
N TYR A 40 5.15 -6.77 5.83
CA TYR A 40 4.30 -6.88 4.64
C TYR A 40 4.79 -7.99 3.71
N MET A 41 6.08 -8.00 3.37
CA MET A 41 6.68 -9.05 2.54
C MET A 41 6.44 -10.44 3.13
N GLU A 42 6.76 -10.65 4.41
CA GLU A 42 6.56 -11.94 5.09
C GLU A 42 5.09 -12.40 5.12
N LYS A 43 4.14 -11.46 5.27
CA LYS A 43 2.70 -11.81 5.24
C LYS A 43 2.26 -12.17 3.83
N ILE A 44 2.72 -11.44 2.82
CA ILE A 44 2.43 -11.71 1.41
C ILE A 44 3.04 -13.05 0.99
N ASP A 45 4.29 -13.33 1.35
CA ASP A 45 4.96 -14.60 1.08
C ASP A 45 4.18 -15.79 1.67
N ARG A 46 3.69 -15.65 2.90
CA ARG A 46 2.83 -16.66 3.52
C ARG A 46 1.48 -16.83 2.81
N MET A 47 0.88 -15.74 2.36
CA MET A 47 -0.36 -15.80 1.56
C MET A 47 -0.14 -16.49 0.22
N ILE A 48 1.03 -16.30 -0.41
CA ILE A 48 1.41 -16.96 -1.66
C ILE A 48 1.67 -18.44 -1.42
N ALA A 49 2.46 -18.79 -0.40
CA ALA A 49 2.79 -20.18 -0.09
C ALA A 49 1.58 -21.03 0.31
N GLY A 50 0.56 -20.43 0.94
CA GLY A 50 -0.63 -21.13 1.41
C GLY A 50 -1.78 -21.22 0.39
N CYS A 51 -1.74 -20.47 -0.71
CA CYS A 51 -2.82 -20.44 -1.69
C CYS A 51 -2.59 -21.45 -2.82
N ARG A 52 -3.60 -22.29 -3.10
CA ARG A 52 -3.62 -23.14 -4.31
C ARG A 52 -4.09 -22.37 -5.56
N SER A 53 -4.78 -21.24 -5.37
CA SER A 53 -5.23 -20.34 -6.43
C SER A 53 -4.41 -19.06 -6.44
N SER A 54 -4.06 -18.57 -7.63
CA SER A 54 -3.26 -17.36 -7.85
C SER A 54 -4.08 -16.06 -7.87
N SER A 55 -5.35 -16.09 -7.49
CA SER A 55 -6.23 -14.92 -7.53
C SER A 55 -6.26 -14.16 -6.20
N TYR A 56 -5.72 -12.95 -6.18
CA TYR A 56 -5.82 -12.01 -5.07
C TYR A 56 -6.69 -10.81 -5.42
N HIS A 57 -7.40 -10.26 -4.44
CA HIS A 57 -8.21 -9.06 -4.61
C HIS A 57 -8.06 -8.11 -3.42
N ILE A 58 -8.35 -6.84 -3.65
CA ILE A 58 -8.29 -5.79 -2.62
C ILE A 58 -9.70 -5.47 -2.17
N LEU A 59 -9.93 -5.54 -0.87
CA LEU A 59 -11.18 -5.10 -0.24
C LEU A 59 -10.96 -3.78 0.49
N LEU A 60 -11.96 -2.90 0.36
CA LEU A 60 -12.03 -1.62 1.05
C LEU A 60 -13.19 -1.67 2.05
N LEU A 61 -12.88 -1.56 3.33
CA LEU A 61 -13.86 -1.63 4.40
C LEU A 61 -13.93 -0.30 5.13
N ARG A 62 -15.11 0.32 5.17
CA ARG A 62 -15.34 1.53 5.95
C ARG A 62 -15.43 1.18 7.44
N GLN A 63 -14.70 1.91 8.26
CA GLN A 63 -14.68 1.81 9.71
C GLN A 63 -15.78 2.70 10.34
N HIS A 64 -16.11 2.46 11.62
CA HIS A 64 -17.14 3.22 12.35
C HIS A 64 -16.81 4.71 12.51
N ASN A 65 -15.52 5.07 12.51
CA ASN A 65 -15.00 6.43 12.60
C ASN A 65 -14.98 7.16 11.24
N GLY A 66 -15.45 6.53 10.16
CA GLY A 66 -15.46 7.10 8.82
C GLY A 66 -14.18 6.88 8.00
N LEU A 67 -13.13 6.31 8.57
CA LEU A 67 -11.90 5.93 7.86
C LEU A 67 -12.06 4.57 7.16
N TYR A 68 -11.05 4.16 6.40
CA TYR A 68 -11.07 2.92 5.62
C TYR A 68 -9.89 2.00 5.96
N THR A 69 -10.14 0.69 5.91
CA THR A 69 -9.12 -0.36 5.95
C THR A 69 -8.99 -0.97 4.55
N LEU A 70 -7.76 -1.07 4.03
CA LEU A 70 -7.46 -1.91 2.86
C LEU A 70 -7.06 -3.30 3.34
N ARG A 71 -7.72 -4.31 2.75
CA ARG A 71 -7.35 -5.71 2.92
C ARG A 71 -6.91 -6.32 1.61
N LEU A 72 -5.90 -7.17 1.67
CA LEU A 72 -5.52 -8.08 0.59
C LEU A 72 -6.10 -9.46 0.92
N CYS A 73 -6.91 -10.00 0.04
CA CYS A 73 -7.60 -11.27 0.23
C CYS A 73 -7.25 -12.25 -0.89
N GLY A 74 -6.99 -13.50 -0.52
CA GLY A 74 -6.80 -14.65 -1.39
C GLY A 74 -7.63 -15.83 -0.89
N ASP A 75 -7.32 -17.04 -1.35
CA ASP A 75 -8.07 -18.27 -1.05
C ASP A 75 -8.11 -18.56 0.47
N GLY A 76 -9.22 -18.21 1.11
CA GLY A 76 -9.46 -18.38 2.56
C GLY A 76 -8.66 -17.47 3.50
N MET A 77 -7.80 -16.58 2.99
CA MET A 77 -6.98 -15.69 3.81
C MET A 77 -7.20 -14.22 3.44
N CYS A 78 -7.40 -13.38 4.44
CA CYS A 78 -7.43 -11.92 4.31
C CYS A 78 -6.46 -11.29 5.30
N MET A 79 -5.59 -10.41 4.80
CA MET A 79 -4.70 -9.60 5.63
C MET A 79 -5.05 -8.12 5.52
N GLU A 80 -4.98 -7.41 6.64
CA GLU A 80 -5.03 -5.94 6.62
C GLU A 80 -3.67 -5.40 6.20
N ILE A 81 -3.65 -4.68 5.07
CA ILE A 81 -2.42 -4.06 4.54
C ILE A 81 -2.32 -2.59 4.96
N LEU A 82 -3.43 -1.86 5.04
CA LEU A 82 -3.46 -0.47 5.52
C LEU A 82 -4.70 -0.25 6.39
N GLN A 83 -4.54 0.50 7.46
CA GLN A 83 -5.61 0.92 8.36
C GLN A 83 -5.69 2.45 8.37
N ASP A 84 -6.83 2.99 8.81
CA ASP A 84 -7.04 4.42 9.05
C ASP A 84 -6.80 5.29 7.80
N VAL A 85 -7.14 4.77 6.62
CA VAL A 85 -7.02 5.48 5.35
C VAL A 85 -8.17 6.48 5.24
N ASP A 86 -7.86 7.77 5.10
CA ASP A 86 -8.89 8.79 4.89
C ASP A 86 -9.50 8.70 3.48
N GLU A 87 -10.74 9.18 3.35
CA GLU A 87 -11.53 9.08 2.11
C GLU A 87 -10.86 9.79 0.92
N LEU A 88 -10.19 10.92 1.18
CA LEU A 88 -9.52 11.70 0.14
C LEU A 88 -8.29 10.94 -0.39
N LEU A 89 -7.48 10.36 0.50
CA LEU A 89 -6.35 9.52 0.13
C LEU A 89 -6.80 8.27 -0.63
N LEU A 90 -7.90 7.65 -0.21
CA LEU A 90 -8.48 6.51 -0.90
C LEU A 90 -8.92 6.89 -2.32
N TRP A 91 -9.61 8.01 -2.48
CA TRP A 91 -10.03 8.50 -3.80
C TRP A 91 -8.82 8.80 -4.70
N ARG A 92 -7.77 9.43 -4.17
CA ARG A 92 -6.50 9.66 -4.88
C ARG A 92 -5.86 8.35 -5.31
N PHE A 93 -5.79 7.36 -4.41
CA PHE A 93 -5.24 6.04 -4.71
C PHE A 93 -6.01 5.35 -5.84
N ARG A 94 -7.36 5.35 -5.78
CA ARG A 94 -8.20 4.78 -6.84
C ARG A 94 -8.02 5.47 -8.18
N LYS A 95 -7.78 6.79 -8.19
CA LYS A 95 -7.46 7.52 -9.41
C LYS A 95 -6.14 7.04 -10.01
N VAL A 96 -5.06 6.94 -9.23
CA VAL A 96 -3.75 6.57 -9.77
C VAL A 96 -3.59 5.07 -10.08
N LEU A 97 -4.46 4.21 -9.52
CA LEU A 97 -4.46 2.75 -9.74
C LEU A 97 -5.08 2.33 -11.09
N HIS A 98 -4.70 2.98 -12.19
CA HIS A 98 -5.33 2.73 -13.50
C HIS A 98 -5.01 1.35 -14.11
N ARG A 99 -3.85 0.77 -13.79
CA ARG A 99 -3.41 -0.53 -14.32
C ARG A 99 -3.55 -1.67 -13.33
N GLY A 100 -4.17 -1.43 -12.17
CA GLY A 100 -4.21 -2.41 -11.08
C GLY A 100 -2.84 -2.68 -10.45
N LEU A 101 -1.82 -1.89 -10.77
CA LEU A 101 -0.45 -2.05 -10.30
C LEU A 101 -0.11 -0.97 -9.27
N PHE A 102 0.42 -1.37 -8.12
CA PHE A 102 0.98 -0.46 -7.11
C PHE A 102 2.04 -1.16 -6.27
N ILE A 103 2.76 -0.38 -5.47
CA ILE A 103 3.74 -0.88 -4.51
C ILE A 103 3.21 -0.66 -3.10
N LEU A 104 3.13 -1.73 -2.31
CA LEU A 104 2.92 -1.67 -0.87
C LEU A 104 4.28 -1.57 -0.17
N THR A 105 4.50 -0.51 0.60
CA THR A 105 5.79 -0.22 1.26
C THR A 105 5.55 0.47 2.60
N ALA A 106 6.62 0.90 3.28
CA ALA A 106 6.57 1.92 4.32
C ALA A 106 7.37 3.16 3.89
N PHE A 107 7.10 4.28 4.57
CA PHE A 107 7.79 5.55 4.39
C PHE A 107 8.37 6.04 5.71
N CYS A 108 9.54 6.68 5.65
CA CYS A 108 10.12 7.33 6.82
C CYS A 108 10.61 8.73 6.50
N GLN A 109 10.71 9.58 7.52
CA GLN A 109 11.38 10.86 7.38
C GLN A 109 12.89 10.64 7.23
N GLY A 110 13.46 11.14 6.13
CA GLY A 110 14.90 11.24 5.91
C GLY A 110 15.37 12.68 5.81
N GLU A 111 16.66 12.87 5.53
CA GLU A 111 17.30 14.20 5.48
C GLU A 111 16.69 15.11 4.40
N ARG A 112 16.23 14.52 3.29
CA ARG A 112 15.70 15.24 2.12
C ARG A 112 14.18 15.26 2.04
N GLY A 113 13.50 14.82 3.10
CA GLY A 113 12.04 14.71 3.15
C GLY A 113 11.57 13.28 3.35
N LEU A 114 10.38 12.97 2.84
CA LEU A 114 9.80 11.64 2.97
C LEU A 114 10.50 10.64 2.04
N GLU A 115 11.02 9.56 2.60
CA GLU A 115 11.71 8.50 1.88
C GLU A 115 10.83 7.26 1.75
N CYS A 116 10.85 6.65 0.57
CA CYS A 116 10.12 5.43 0.25
C CYS A 116 11.05 4.23 0.36
N LEU A 117 10.73 3.26 1.23
CA LEU A 117 11.64 2.12 1.45
C LEU A 117 11.77 1.21 0.24
N ALA A 118 10.76 1.14 -0.63
CA ALA A 118 10.87 0.45 -1.91
C ALA A 118 11.98 1.04 -2.81
N VAL A 119 12.28 2.33 -2.66
CA VAL A 119 13.34 3.02 -3.41
C VAL A 119 14.67 2.97 -2.68
N THR A 120 14.69 3.31 -1.39
CA THR A 120 15.95 3.46 -0.64
C THR A 120 16.54 2.14 -0.17
N GLU A 121 15.69 1.17 0.16
CA GLU A 121 16.10 -0.11 0.78
C GLU A 121 15.70 -1.33 -0.06
N GLY A 122 15.00 -1.13 -1.19
CA GLY A 122 14.40 -2.21 -1.97
C GLY A 122 13.29 -2.97 -1.24
N LEU A 123 12.73 -2.39 -0.17
CA LEU A 123 11.71 -3.05 0.67
C LEU A 123 10.30 -2.58 0.27
N GLY A 124 9.64 -3.39 -0.54
CA GLY A 124 8.25 -3.21 -0.92
C GLY A 124 7.72 -4.41 -1.70
N ALA A 125 6.41 -4.58 -1.71
CA ALA A 125 5.74 -5.61 -2.48
C ALA A 125 5.01 -5.00 -3.68
N VAL A 126 5.28 -5.52 -4.87
CA VAL A 126 4.56 -5.15 -6.09
C VAL A 126 3.25 -5.93 -6.12
N ILE A 127 2.13 -5.22 -6.10
CA ILE A 127 0.80 -5.81 -6.16
C ILE A 127 0.20 -5.51 -7.53
N TYR A 128 -0.22 -6.56 -8.22
CA TYR A 128 -0.94 -6.48 -9.48
C TYR A 128 -2.30 -7.15 -9.35
N THR A 129 -3.35 -6.33 -9.35
CA THR A 129 -4.75 -6.75 -9.38
C THR A 129 -5.38 -6.20 -10.67
N PRO A 130 -5.25 -6.91 -11.80
CA PRO A 130 -5.89 -6.47 -13.04
C PRO A 130 -7.38 -6.28 -12.80
N ARG A 131 -7.96 -5.23 -13.38
CA ARG A 131 -9.43 -5.15 -13.44
C ARG A 131 -9.89 -6.41 -14.15
N GLN A 132 -10.73 -7.22 -13.49
CA GLN A 132 -11.46 -8.26 -14.19
C GLN A 132 -12.24 -7.55 -15.30
N SER A 133 -11.82 -7.73 -16.55
CA SER A 133 -12.66 -7.44 -17.69
C SER A 133 -13.86 -8.36 -17.54
N SER A 134 -15.00 -7.79 -17.14
CA SER A 134 -16.30 -8.44 -17.28
C SER A 134 -16.48 -8.76 -18.75
N VAL A 135 -16.20 -10.00 -19.14
CA VAL A 135 -16.72 -10.55 -20.38
C VAL A 135 -18.22 -10.71 -20.12
N SER A 136 -18.98 -9.85 -20.80
CA SER A 136 -20.44 -9.86 -20.83
C SER A 136 -20.97 -11.14 -21.44
#